data_AF-A0A4Q7L897-F1
#
_entry.id   AF-A0A4Q7L897-F1
#
_cell.length_a   1.000
_cell.length_b   1.000
_cell.length_c   1.000
_cell.angle_alpha   90.00
_cell.angle_beta   90.00
_cell.angle_gamma   90.00
#
_symmetry.space_group_name_H-M   'P 1'
#
loop_
_entity.id
_entity.type
_entity.pdbx_description
1 polymer ?
#
loop_
_entity_poly.entity_id
_entity_poly.type
_entity_poly.pdbx_seq_one_letter_code
_entity_poly.pdbx_strand_id
1 'polypeptide(L)'
;MRTAEPGELWPDHLVVPAAELTVARARGVVRRAQAFARRLVITDPLSFGERAPAVLRLLTDATARRVPLEWTLGGEPPWPVRTLVHLTPPAGRGEYARRWRDGHRAGLCCYRVGPGFVRVRDLRPDGEHRDVLITGALANRFVALAEDAAADEALLADLVDTGLAVRVDEGHHVLPHRLLRWPIPHTEI
;
A
#
# COMPACT_ATOMS: atom_id res chain seq x y z
N MET A 1 18.40 -23.34 4.80
CA MET A 1 18.86 -21.93 4.77
C MET A 1 20.14 -21.90 3.95
N ARG A 2 20.11 -21.47 2.69
CA ARG A 2 21.33 -21.41 1.85
C ARG A 2 22.00 -20.06 2.08
N THR A 3 23.26 -20.10 2.50
CA THR A 3 24.19 -18.96 2.49
C THR A 3 24.61 -18.71 1.04
N ALA A 4 24.45 -17.47 0.56
CA ALA A 4 24.88 -17.06 -0.77
C ALA A 4 26.41 -16.99 -0.83
N GLU A 5 26.99 -17.53 -1.90
CA GLU A 5 28.44 -17.52 -2.16
C GLU A 5 28.90 -16.11 -2.63
N PRO A 6 30.16 -15.71 -2.36
CA PRO A 6 30.67 -14.41 -2.77
C PRO A 6 30.76 -14.33 -4.31
N GLY A 7 29.87 -13.57 -4.94
CA GLY A 7 29.78 -13.42 -6.40
C GLY A 7 28.39 -13.67 -6.97
N GLU A 8 27.45 -14.18 -6.17
CA GLU A 8 26.06 -14.34 -6.57
C GLU A 8 25.40 -12.95 -6.63
N LEU A 9 25.26 -12.41 -7.85
CA LEU A 9 24.46 -11.22 -8.13
C LEU A 9 23.09 -11.44 -7.49
N TRP A 10 22.66 -10.48 -6.67
CA TRP A 10 21.40 -10.56 -5.94
C TRP A 10 20.27 -10.93 -6.89
N PRO A 11 19.32 -11.79 -6.49
CA PRO A 11 18.25 -12.20 -7.39
C PRO A 11 17.51 -10.96 -7.90
N ASP A 12 17.39 -10.85 -9.23
CA ASP A 12 16.73 -9.71 -9.86
C ASP A 12 15.28 -9.58 -9.36
N HIS A 13 14.63 -10.70 -9.07
CA HIS A 13 13.25 -10.75 -8.63
C HIS A 13 13.01 -11.75 -7.49
N LEU A 14 12.12 -11.39 -6.57
CA LEU A 14 11.49 -12.31 -5.64
C LEU A 14 10.10 -12.69 -6.20
N VAL A 15 9.85 -13.98 -6.42
CA VAL A 15 8.56 -14.49 -6.93
C VAL A 15 7.72 -15.01 -5.77
N VAL A 16 6.44 -14.65 -5.74
CA VAL A 16 5.48 -15.10 -4.73
C VAL A 16 4.16 -15.47 -5.42
N PRO A 17 3.68 -16.73 -5.30
CA PRO A 17 2.35 -17.11 -5.77
C PRO A 17 1.24 -16.39 -5.00
N ALA A 18 0.15 -16.01 -5.68
CA ALA A 18 -0.93 -15.27 -5.03
C ALA A 18 -1.60 -16.08 -3.91
N ALA A 19 -1.69 -17.40 -4.10
CA ALA A 19 -2.29 -18.32 -3.13
C ALA A 19 -1.57 -18.33 -1.77
N GLU A 20 -0.30 -17.94 -1.74
CA GLU A 20 0.50 -17.92 -0.50
C GLU A 20 0.34 -16.61 0.28
N LEU A 21 -0.32 -15.59 -0.29
CA LEU A 21 -0.45 -14.28 0.35
C LEU A 21 -1.42 -14.31 1.53
N THR A 22 -0.88 -14.04 2.71
CA THR A 22 -1.59 -13.65 3.92
C THR A 22 -1.14 -12.25 4.34
N VAL A 23 -1.84 -11.59 5.27
CA VAL A 23 -1.43 -10.27 5.79
C VAL A 23 0.00 -10.32 6.36
N ALA A 24 0.31 -11.33 7.17
CA ALA A 24 1.64 -11.51 7.74
C ALA A 24 2.71 -11.75 6.65
N ARG A 25 2.39 -12.57 5.65
CA ARG A 25 3.31 -12.84 4.55
C ARG A 25 3.54 -11.61 3.67
N ALA A 26 2.51 -10.82 3.39
CA ALA A 26 2.60 -9.60 2.59
C ALA A 26 3.67 -8.64 3.15
N ARG A 27 3.66 -8.39 4.47
CA ARG A 27 4.68 -7.57 5.13
C ARG A 27 6.08 -8.17 5.01
N GLY A 28 6.19 -9.48 5.21
CA GLY A 28 7.47 -10.21 5.15
C GLY A 28 8.10 -10.21 3.76
N VAL A 29 7.31 -10.44 2.70
CA VAL A 29 7.82 -10.53 1.33
C VAL A 29 8.28 -9.17 0.80
N VAL A 30 7.58 -8.08 1.15
CA VAL A 30 8.02 -6.73 0.76
C VAL A 30 9.33 -6.37 1.46
N ARG A 31 9.47 -6.66 2.77
CA ARG A 31 10.73 -6.42 3.49
C ARG A 31 11.87 -7.25 2.91
N ARG A 32 11.62 -8.52 2.58
CA ARG A 32 12.62 -9.39 1.93
C ARG A 32 13.01 -8.85 0.56
N ALA A 33 12.05 -8.45 -0.27
CA ALA A 33 12.31 -7.86 -1.57
C ALA A 33 13.14 -6.57 -1.44
N GLN A 34 12.76 -5.66 -0.53
CA GLN A 34 13.54 -4.44 -0.25
C GLN A 34 14.99 -4.74 0.14
N ALA A 35 15.23 -5.83 0.88
CA ALA A 35 16.52 -6.18 1.42
C ALA A 35 17.36 -7.09 0.53
N PHE A 36 16.78 -7.77 -0.46
CA PHE A 36 17.47 -8.86 -1.19
C PHE A 36 17.10 -8.99 -2.68
N ALA A 37 16.18 -8.18 -3.22
CA ALA A 37 15.76 -8.26 -4.62
C ALA A 37 15.53 -6.88 -5.25
N ARG A 38 15.56 -6.80 -6.59
CA ARG A 38 15.27 -5.53 -7.29
C ARG A 38 13.78 -5.30 -7.52
N ARG A 39 13.00 -6.39 -7.59
CA ARG A 39 11.53 -6.34 -7.76
C ARG A 39 10.84 -7.53 -7.09
N LEU A 40 9.56 -7.36 -6.79
CA LEU A 40 8.64 -8.40 -6.33
C LEU A 40 7.69 -8.74 -7.48
N VAL A 41 7.55 -10.02 -7.80
CA VAL A 41 6.66 -10.52 -8.87
C VAL A 41 5.61 -11.41 -8.26
N ILE A 42 4.34 -11.09 -8.51
CA ILE A 42 3.21 -11.97 -8.22
C ILE A 42 2.80 -12.66 -9.51
N THR A 43 2.92 -13.98 -9.55
CA THR A 43 2.75 -14.77 -10.77
C THR A 43 1.30 -14.94 -11.19
N ASP A 44 0.40 -15.05 -10.22
CA ASP A 44 -1.03 -15.24 -10.48
C ASP A 44 -1.79 -13.91 -10.34
N PRO A 45 -2.90 -13.71 -11.07
CA PRO A 45 -3.72 -12.52 -10.90
C PRO A 45 -4.19 -12.34 -9.45
N LEU A 46 -4.03 -11.13 -8.92
CA LEU A 46 -4.54 -10.79 -7.60
C LEU A 46 -5.99 -10.34 -7.69
N SER A 47 -6.85 -11.09 -7.03
CA SER A 47 -8.23 -10.69 -6.72
C SER A 47 -8.29 -10.17 -5.29
N PHE A 48 -9.13 -9.16 -5.04
CA PHE A 48 -9.37 -8.65 -3.70
C PHE A 48 -10.23 -9.65 -2.92
N GLY A 49 -11.56 -9.68 -3.07
CA GLY A 49 -12.43 -10.67 -2.41
C GLY A 49 -12.00 -10.98 -0.96
N GLU A 50 -11.97 -12.26 -0.58
CA GLU A 50 -11.50 -12.74 0.73
C GLU A 50 -9.99 -12.46 1.01
N ARG A 51 -9.21 -12.14 -0.04
CA ARG A 51 -7.78 -11.81 0.08
C ARG A 51 -7.54 -10.30 0.18
N ALA A 52 -8.60 -9.49 0.21
CA ALA A 52 -8.51 -8.04 0.22
C ALA A 52 -7.54 -7.50 1.30
N PRO A 53 -7.57 -7.98 2.56
CA PRO A 53 -6.62 -7.52 3.57
C PRO A 53 -5.15 -7.78 3.19
N ALA A 54 -4.84 -8.97 2.68
CA ALA A 54 -3.48 -9.35 2.30
C ALA A 54 -2.99 -8.55 1.08
N VAL A 55 -3.86 -8.36 0.07
CA VAL A 55 -3.55 -7.60 -1.14
C VAL A 55 -3.35 -6.12 -0.82
N LEU A 56 -4.27 -5.50 -0.07
CA LEU A 56 -4.12 -4.09 0.33
C LEU A 56 -2.86 -3.87 1.16
N ARG A 57 -2.54 -4.78 2.09
CA ARG A 57 -1.30 -4.72 2.86
C ARG A 57 -0.06 -4.83 1.98
N LEU A 58 -0.05 -5.77 1.02
CA LEU A 58 1.04 -5.93 0.06
C LEU A 58 1.28 -4.64 -0.73
N LEU A 59 0.23 -4.09 -1.33
CA LEU A 59 0.29 -2.90 -2.16
C LEU A 59 0.72 -1.66 -1.35
N THR A 60 0.18 -1.49 -0.15
CA THR A 60 0.51 -0.38 0.75
C THR A 60 1.98 -0.45 1.18
N ASP A 61 2.45 -1.62 1.59
CA ASP A 61 3.83 -1.79 2.03
C ASP A 61 4.83 -1.65 0.87
N ALA A 62 4.51 -2.19 -0.32
CA ALA A 62 5.34 -2.05 -1.52
C ALA A 62 5.44 -0.58 -1.94
N THR A 63 4.32 0.15 -1.92
CA THR A 63 4.27 1.59 -2.22
C THR A 63 5.09 2.38 -1.21
N ALA A 64 4.88 2.16 0.10
CA ALA A 64 5.61 2.84 1.19
C ALA A 64 7.13 2.66 1.09
N ARG A 65 7.57 1.46 0.71
CA ARG A 65 8.99 1.08 0.63
C ARG A 65 9.61 1.30 -0.74
N ARG A 66 8.81 1.67 -1.74
CA ARG A 66 9.19 1.76 -3.17
C ARG A 66 9.81 0.47 -3.68
N VAL A 67 9.25 -0.67 -3.30
CA VAL A 67 9.60 -1.95 -3.90
C VAL A 67 8.84 -2.05 -5.22
N PRO A 68 9.53 -2.14 -6.38
CA PRO A 68 8.86 -2.39 -7.65
C PRO A 68 8.06 -3.69 -7.56
N LEU A 69 6.77 -3.61 -7.88
CA LEU A 69 5.85 -4.72 -7.80
C LEU A 69 5.23 -4.98 -9.17
N GLU A 70 5.47 -6.17 -9.71
CA GLU A 70 4.85 -6.65 -10.94
C GLU A 70 3.73 -7.62 -10.58
N TRP A 71 2.51 -7.29 -11.00
CA TRP A 71 1.33 -8.08 -10.72
C TRP A 71 0.24 -7.77 -11.73
N THR A 72 -0.75 -8.66 -11.85
CA THR A 72 -1.93 -8.45 -12.70
C THR A 72 -3.21 -8.49 -11.86
N LEU A 73 -4.22 -7.76 -12.29
CA LEU A 73 -5.50 -7.68 -11.60
C LEU A 73 -6.41 -8.85 -12.01
N GLY A 74 -6.86 -9.64 -11.04
CA GLY A 74 -7.87 -10.68 -11.22
C GLY A 74 -9.27 -10.18 -10.83
N GLY A 75 -10.07 -9.79 -11.83
CA GLY A 75 -11.42 -9.24 -11.62
C GLY A 75 -11.42 -7.80 -11.09
N GLU A 76 -12.60 -7.18 -11.08
CA GLU A 76 -12.74 -5.79 -10.63
C GLU A 76 -12.86 -5.70 -9.10
N PRO A 77 -12.08 -4.84 -8.42
CA PRO A 77 -12.24 -4.59 -6.99
C PRO A 77 -13.63 -3.99 -6.67
N PRO A 78 -14.15 -4.19 -5.45
CA PRO A 78 -15.46 -3.66 -5.05
C PRO A 78 -15.45 -2.15 -4.76
N TRP A 79 -14.32 -1.45 -4.98
CA TRP A 79 -14.18 -0.02 -4.72
C TRP A 79 -14.02 0.76 -6.03
N PRO A 80 -14.39 2.05 -6.05
CA PRO A 80 -14.03 2.90 -7.17
C PRO A 80 -12.51 3.01 -7.31
N VAL A 81 -12.04 3.19 -8.55
CA VAL A 81 -10.61 3.30 -8.90
C VAL A 81 -9.86 4.28 -7.99
N ARG A 82 -10.46 5.44 -7.65
CA ARG A 82 -9.86 6.45 -6.75
C ARG A 82 -9.41 5.88 -5.40
N THR A 83 -10.03 4.82 -4.90
CA THR A 83 -9.68 4.21 -3.62
C THR A 83 -8.28 3.62 -3.65
N LEU A 84 -7.82 3.14 -4.82
CA LEU A 84 -6.58 2.39 -4.97
C LEU A 84 -5.51 3.11 -5.79
N VAL A 85 -5.84 4.20 -6.51
CA VAL A 85 -4.91 4.88 -7.42
C VAL A 85 -3.62 5.38 -6.78
N HIS A 86 -3.56 5.54 -5.47
CA HIS A 86 -2.34 5.95 -4.76
C HIS A 86 -1.36 4.79 -4.50
N LEU A 87 -1.75 3.56 -4.82
CA LEU A 87 -0.97 2.33 -4.64
C LEU A 87 -0.39 1.85 -5.98
N THR A 88 0.71 1.10 -5.92
CA THR A 88 1.37 0.54 -7.12
C THR A 88 0.37 -0.18 -8.03
N PRO A 89 0.18 0.27 -9.27
CA PRO A 89 -0.90 -0.22 -10.12
C PRO A 89 -0.60 -1.59 -10.73
N PRO A 90 -1.64 -2.37 -11.12
CA PRO A 90 -1.47 -3.64 -11.81
C PRO A 90 -1.09 -3.45 -13.28
N ALA A 91 -0.45 -4.46 -13.87
CA ALA A 91 -0.37 -4.66 -15.31
C ALA A 91 -1.69 -5.23 -15.88
N GLY A 92 -1.87 -5.18 -17.20
CA GLY A 92 -3.02 -5.80 -17.90
C GLY A 92 -3.99 -4.79 -18.56
N ARG A 93 -4.90 -5.28 -19.40
CA ARG A 93 -5.67 -4.44 -20.36
C ARG A 93 -7.06 -3.99 -19.91
N GLY A 94 -7.56 -4.45 -18.76
CA GLY A 94 -8.88 -4.07 -18.26
C GLY A 94 -9.00 -2.57 -18.00
N GLU A 95 -10.21 -2.02 -18.18
CA GLU A 95 -10.45 -0.58 -18.02
C GLU A 95 -10.12 -0.08 -16.61
N TYR A 96 -10.49 -0.85 -15.58
CA TYR A 96 -10.16 -0.53 -14.19
C TYR A 96 -8.63 -0.41 -13.99
N ALA A 97 -7.87 -1.39 -14.48
CA ALA A 97 -6.41 -1.39 -14.40
C ALA A 97 -5.78 -0.23 -15.21
N ARG A 98 -6.35 0.12 -16.37
CA ARG A 98 -5.93 1.27 -17.17
C ARG A 98 -6.12 2.57 -16.39
N ARG A 99 -7.34 2.83 -15.90
CA ARG A 99 -7.66 4.03 -15.12
C ARG A 99 -6.80 4.15 -13.86
N TRP A 100 -6.52 3.03 -13.19
CA TRP A 100 -5.61 3.01 -12.04
C TRP A 100 -4.20 3.45 -12.46
N ARG A 101 -3.61 2.86 -13.50
CA ARG A 101 -2.28 3.27 -13.99
C ARG A 101 -2.23 4.75 -14.40
N ASP A 102 -3.23 5.23 -15.13
CA ASP A 102 -3.27 6.60 -15.64
C ASP A 102 -3.34 7.62 -14.49
N GLY A 103 -4.14 7.32 -13.46
CA GLY A 103 -4.32 8.16 -12.28
C GLY A 103 -3.23 8.03 -11.22
N HIS A 104 -2.39 6.99 -11.27
CA HIS A 104 -1.41 6.72 -10.21
C HIS A 104 -0.25 7.73 -10.23
N ARG A 105 0.02 8.33 -9.07
CA ARG A 105 1.22 9.13 -8.78
C ARG A 105 1.74 8.79 -7.39
N ALA A 106 3.05 8.93 -7.19
CA ALA A 106 3.65 8.70 -5.89
C ALA A 106 3.16 9.74 -4.86
N GLY A 107 2.77 9.28 -3.67
CA GLY A 107 2.40 10.16 -2.56
C GLY A 107 1.00 10.75 -2.63
N LEU A 108 0.12 10.26 -3.52
CA LEU A 108 -1.28 10.74 -3.62
C LEU A 108 -2.07 10.54 -2.33
N CYS A 109 -1.84 9.47 -1.57
CA CYS A 109 -2.50 9.27 -0.28
C CYS A 109 -1.50 8.62 0.67
N CYS A 110 -0.97 9.42 1.59
CA CYS A 110 0.16 9.04 2.42
C CYS A 110 0.14 9.75 3.77
N TYR A 111 0.89 9.23 4.73
CA TYR A 111 1.11 9.90 6.01
C TYR A 111 2.58 9.87 6.42
N ARG A 112 2.98 10.84 7.24
CA ARG A 112 4.29 10.85 7.90
C ARG A 112 4.12 10.93 9.40
N VAL A 113 5.03 10.29 10.12
CA VAL A 113 5.11 10.34 11.58
C VAL A 113 6.25 11.27 11.95
N GLY A 114 5.96 12.27 12.79
CA GLY A 114 6.97 13.10 13.44
C GLY A 114 6.85 13.03 14.97
N PRO A 115 7.69 13.75 15.72
CA PRO A 115 7.63 13.76 17.17
C PRO A 115 6.27 14.27 17.68
N GLY A 116 5.43 13.36 18.19
CA GLY A 116 4.11 13.69 18.74
C GLY A 116 3.02 14.05 17.71
N PHE A 117 3.26 13.83 16.42
CA PHE A 117 2.27 14.12 15.38
C PHE A 117 2.30 13.14 14.20
N VAL A 118 1.17 13.07 13.50
CA VAL A 118 1.02 12.46 12.17
C VAL A 118 0.51 13.53 11.23
N ARG A 119 1.09 13.65 10.03
CA ARG A 119 0.52 14.48 8.96
C ARG A 119 0.02 13.55 7.85
N VAL A 120 -1.28 13.55 7.61
CA VAL A 120 -1.94 12.77 6.55
C VAL A 120 -2.18 13.69 5.37
N ARG A 121 -1.82 13.24 4.18
CA ARG A 121 -2.05 13.94 2.92
C ARG A 121 -2.84 13.04 1.98
N ASP A 122 -3.92 13.57 1.44
CA ASP A 122 -4.74 12.94 0.42
C ASP A 122 -4.94 13.92 -0.73
N LEU A 123 -4.44 13.56 -1.90
CA LEU A 123 -4.47 14.29 -3.17
C LEU A 123 -5.04 13.38 -4.27
N ARG A 124 -5.74 12.30 -3.90
CA ARG A 124 -6.33 11.39 -4.88
C ARG A 124 -7.35 12.17 -5.74
N PRO A 125 -7.39 11.91 -7.06
CA PRO A 125 -8.33 12.56 -7.97
C PRO A 125 -9.78 12.25 -7.57
N ASP A 126 -10.69 13.11 -8.05
CA ASP A 126 -12.15 12.98 -7.85
C ASP A 126 -12.59 13.01 -6.37
N GLY A 127 -11.77 13.60 -5.49
CA GLY A 127 -12.05 13.80 -4.07
C GLY A 127 -11.49 15.12 -3.54
N GLU A 128 -11.85 15.46 -2.30
CA GLU A 128 -11.29 16.62 -1.62
C GLU A 128 -9.81 16.42 -1.30
N HIS A 129 -8.99 17.41 -1.62
CA HIS A 129 -7.60 17.43 -1.18
C HIS A 129 -7.55 17.68 0.33
N ARG A 130 -6.83 16.82 1.05
CA ARG A 130 -6.68 16.91 2.51
C ARG A 130 -5.21 16.96 2.88
N ASP A 131 -4.89 17.85 3.81
CA ASP A 131 -3.59 17.90 4.48
C ASP A 131 -3.84 18.15 5.97
N VAL A 132 -3.90 17.07 6.73
CA VAL A 132 -4.37 17.06 8.12
C VAL A 132 -3.20 16.79 9.05
N LEU A 133 -3.05 17.63 10.09
CA LEU A 133 -2.12 17.42 11.18
C LEU A 133 -2.87 16.84 12.39
N ILE A 134 -2.52 15.61 12.75
CA ILE A 134 -3.02 14.87 13.91
C ILE A 134 -1.96 14.94 15.00
N THR A 135 -2.31 15.34 16.23
CA THR A 135 -1.36 15.53 17.32
C THR A 135 -1.73 14.75 18.58
N GLY A 136 -0.76 14.57 19.49
CA GLY A 136 -1.00 14.01 20.82
C GLY A 136 -1.39 12.53 20.79
N ALA A 137 -2.27 12.12 21.71
CA ALA A 137 -2.68 10.71 21.82
C ALA A 137 -3.34 10.16 20.55
N LEU A 138 -4.04 11.02 19.80
CA LEU A 138 -4.69 10.63 18.55
C LEU A 138 -3.67 10.25 17.46
N ALA A 139 -2.47 10.86 17.46
CA ALA A 139 -1.41 10.49 16.53
C ALA A 139 -0.94 9.04 16.74
N ASN A 140 -0.78 8.62 18.00
CA ASN A 140 -0.39 7.25 18.33
C ASN A 140 -1.50 6.24 17.98
N ARG A 141 -2.76 6.58 18.25
CA ARG A 141 -3.93 5.76 17.87
C ARG A 141 -4.02 5.57 16.35
N PHE A 142 -3.83 6.64 15.58
CA PHE A 142 -3.77 6.56 14.11
C PHE A 142 -2.68 5.61 13.63
N VAL A 143 -1.46 5.73 14.16
CA VAL A 143 -0.34 4.85 13.77
C VAL A 143 -0.64 3.39 14.14
N ALA A 144 -1.18 3.14 15.34
CA ALA A 144 -1.53 1.79 15.76
C ALA A 144 -2.61 1.18 14.86
N LEU A 145 -3.63 1.95 14.49
CA LEU A 145 -4.69 1.50 13.58
C LEU A 145 -4.16 1.24 12.16
N ALA A 146 -3.29 2.12 11.63
CA ALA A 146 -2.71 1.99 10.29
C ALA A 146 -1.74 0.81 10.16
N GLU A 147 -1.08 0.44 11.26
CA GLU A 147 -0.17 -0.69 11.33
C GLU A 147 -0.86 -1.99 11.78
N ASP A 148 -2.20 -2.03 11.87
CA ASP A 148 -3.01 -3.16 12.37
C ASP A 148 -2.59 -3.63 13.79
N ALA A 149 -2.03 -2.73 14.60
CA ALA A 149 -1.51 -3.04 15.93
C ALA A 149 -2.55 -2.86 17.04
N ALA A 150 -3.58 -2.05 16.81
CA ALA A 150 -4.70 -1.87 17.73
C ALA A 150 -5.98 -1.52 16.97
N ALA A 151 -7.10 -2.04 17.45
CA ALA A 151 -8.42 -1.65 16.98
C ALA A 151 -8.88 -0.36 17.66
N ASP A 152 -9.57 0.50 16.91
CA ASP A 152 -10.10 1.76 17.37
C ASP A 152 -11.32 2.11 16.50
N GLU A 153 -12.49 1.57 16.87
CA GLU A 153 -13.67 1.62 16.00
C GLU A 153 -14.15 3.05 15.74
N ALA A 154 -14.04 3.94 16.74
CA ALA A 154 -14.43 5.34 16.58
C ALA A 154 -13.53 6.04 15.54
N LEU A 155 -12.21 5.90 15.67
CA LEU A 155 -11.27 6.46 14.69
C LEU A 155 -11.43 5.80 13.32
N LEU A 156 -11.65 4.48 13.29
CA LEU A 156 -11.88 3.76 12.04
C LEU A 156 -13.13 4.27 11.32
N ALA A 157 -14.24 4.49 12.04
CA ALA A 157 -15.46 5.03 11.46
C ALA A 157 -15.21 6.40 10.81
N ASP A 158 -14.50 7.30 11.49
CA ASP A 158 -14.12 8.62 10.96
C ASP A 158 -13.23 8.49 9.71
N LEU A 159 -12.26 7.56 9.71
CA LEU A 159 -11.40 7.32 8.56
C LEU A 159 -12.17 6.70 7.39
N VAL A 160 -13.16 5.84 7.63
CA VAL A 160 -14.01 5.29 6.57
C VAL A 160 -14.89 6.37 5.96
N ASP A 161 -15.52 7.21 6.79
CA ASP A 161 -16.36 8.33 6.34
C ASP A 161 -15.57 9.32 5.46
N THR A 162 -14.35 9.63 5.88
CA THR A 162 -13.43 10.50 5.12
C THR A 162 -12.78 9.80 3.92
N GLY A 163 -13.02 8.50 3.73
CA GLY A 163 -12.45 7.70 2.65
C GLY A 163 -10.95 7.43 2.79
N LEU A 164 -10.39 7.55 4.00
CA LEU A 164 -9.00 7.23 4.37
C LEU A 164 -8.84 5.79 4.87
N ALA A 165 -9.92 5.05 5.08
CA ALA A 165 -9.91 3.62 5.36
C ALA A 165 -11.02 2.90 4.59
N VAL A 166 -10.88 1.58 4.45
CA VAL A 166 -11.94 0.69 3.97
C VAL A 166 -12.18 -0.43 4.99
N ARG A 167 -13.42 -0.87 5.10
CA ARG A 167 -13.74 -2.15 5.75
C ARG A 167 -13.56 -3.28 4.75
N VAL A 168 -12.94 -4.36 5.18
CA VAL A 168 -12.62 -5.56 4.38
C VAL A 168 -12.91 -6.79 5.20
N ASP A 169 -13.92 -7.56 4.78
CA ASP A 169 -14.44 -8.70 5.55
C ASP A 169 -14.70 -8.32 7.03
N GLU A 170 -14.11 -9.03 7.98
CA GLU A 170 -14.20 -8.75 9.42
C GLU A 170 -13.20 -7.70 9.93
N GLY A 171 -12.43 -7.08 9.04
CA GLY A 171 -11.35 -6.15 9.38
C GLY A 171 -11.41 -4.82 8.66
N HIS A 172 -10.27 -4.13 8.68
CA HIS A 172 -10.10 -2.83 8.06
C HIS A 172 -8.75 -2.71 7.37
N HIS A 173 -8.63 -1.67 6.54
CA HIS A 173 -7.35 -1.25 6.00
C HIS A 173 -7.29 0.28 5.92
N VAL A 174 -6.29 0.88 6.55
CA VAL A 174 -6.01 2.32 6.41
C VAL A 174 -5.28 2.55 5.09
N LEU A 175 -5.87 3.37 4.23
CA LEU A 175 -5.40 3.57 2.85
C LEU A 175 -4.10 4.39 2.74
N PRO A 176 -3.92 5.52 3.47
CA PRO A 176 -2.67 6.25 3.44
C PRO A 176 -1.47 5.35 3.75
N HIS A 177 -0.50 5.28 2.84
CA HIS A 177 0.75 4.56 3.11
C HIS A 177 1.73 5.44 3.88
N ARG A 178 2.56 4.83 4.72
CA ARG A 178 3.61 5.57 5.45
C ARG A 178 4.69 6.05 4.49
N LEU A 179 4.97 7.34 4.48
CA LEU A 179 6.14 7.89 3.82
C LEU A 179 7.40 7.50 4.59
N LEU A 180 8.10 6.47 4.09
CA LEU A 180 9.40 6.05 4.61
C LEU A 180 10.57 6.74 3.89
N ARG A 181 10.32 7.27 2.68
CA ARG A 181 11.30 7.97 1.84
C ARG A 181 10.63 9.16 1.15
N TRP A 182 11.26 10.33 1.19
CA TRP A 182 10.77 11.50 0.47
C TRP A 182 10.78 11.26 -1.04
N PRO A 183 9.65 11.43 -1.76
CA PRO A 183 9.72 11.49 -3.22
C PRO A 183 10.58 12.70 -3.55
N ILE A 184 11.71 12.49 -4.21
CA ILE A 184 12.45 13.60 -4.80
C ILE A 184 11.57 14.04 -5.96
N PRO A 185 10.96 15.24 -5.91
CA PRO A 185 10.18 15.71 -7.04
C PRO A 185 11.12 15.81 -8.24
N HIS A 186 10.82 15.08 -9.32
CA HIS A 186 11.29 15.53 -10.62
C HIS A 186 10.35 16.68 -10.99
N THR A 187 10.89 17.89 -11.01
CA THR A 187 10.25 18.98 -11.73
C THR A 187 10.91 18.92 -13.09
N GLU A 188 10.16 18.55 -14.13
CA GLU A 188 10.59 18.95 -15.49
C GLU A 188 10.65 20.48 -15.46
N ILE A 189 11.85 21.03 -15.68
CA ILE A 189 12.09 22.45 -15.89
C ILE A 189 11.84 22.73 -17.37
#